data_AF-A0A315R6I2-F1
#
_entry.id   AF-A0A315R6I2-F1
#
_cell.length_a   1.000
_cell.length_b   1.000
_cell.length_c   1.000
_cell.angle_alpha   90.00
_cell.angle_beta   90.00
_cell.angle_gamma   90.00
#
_symmetry.space_group_name_H-M   'P 1'
#
loop_
_entity.id
_entity.type
_entity.pdbx_description
1 polymer ?
#
loop_
_entity_poly.entity_id
_entity_poly.type
_entity_poly.pdbx_seq_one_letter_code
_entity_poly.pdbx_strand_id
1 'polypeptide(L)'
;MFILARTISAIFEILNLLIIGRVIISWVRPNPSDMRWRKIIKFIYDVTEPILGPIRDLLPRGGILGIDISPLIALFALSIIRNFLINIVI
;
A
#
# COMPACT_ATOMS: atom_id res chain seq x y z
N MET A 1 -5.83 17.35 19.55
CA MET A 1 -5.49 17.55 18.12
C MET A 1 -4.12 16.98 17.76
N PHE A 2 -3.03 17.32 18.47
CA PHE A 2 -1.68 16.84 18.12
C PHE A 2 -1.49 15.30 18.13
N ILE A 3 -1.98 14.62 19.17
CA ILE A 3 -1.88 13.14 19.25
C ILE A 3 -2.63 12.48 18.09
N LEU A 4 -3.84 12.97 17.79
CA LEU A 4 -4.64 12.46 16.67
C LEU A 4 -3.93 12.64 15.33
N ALA A 5 -3.36 13.82 15.07
CA ALA A 5 -2.58 14.08 13.86
C ALA A 5 -1.35 13.15 13.73
N ARG A 6 -0.67 12.86 14.85
CA ARG A 6 0.43 11.89 14.86
C ARG A 6 -0.02 10.47 14.59
N THR A 7 -1.13 10.03 15.20
CA THR A 7 -1.68 8.70 14.97
C THR A 7 -2.10 8.52 13.51
N ILE A 8 -2.79 9.51 12.92
CA ILE A 8 -3.13 9.52 11.49
C ILE A 8 -1.86 9.40 10.66
N SER A 9 -0.87 10.26 10.90
CA SER A 9 0.39 10.24 10.15
C SER A 9 1.07 8.87 10.19
N ALA A 10 1.17 8.25 11.38
CA ALA A 10 1.77 6.94 11.56
C ALA A 10 1.03 5.83 10.81
N ILE A 11 -0.32 5.85 10.78
CA ILE A 11 -1.12 4.88 10.04
C ILE A 11 -0.80 4.98 8.54
N PHE A 12 -0.81 6.19 7.98
CA PHE A 12 -0.51 6.39 6.56
C PHE A 12 0.94 6.01 6.20
N GLU A 13 1.89 6.28 7.07
CA GLU A 13 3.29 5.87 6.89
C GLU A 13 3.44 4.34 6.89
N ILE A 14 2.77 3.63 7.80
CA ILE A 14 2.73 2.16 7.83
C ILE A 14 2.11 1.61 6.54
N LEU A 15 0.98 2.17 6.09
CA LEU A 15 0.36 1.73 4.83
C LEU A 15 1.28 1.94 3.62
N ASN A 16 1.94 3.09 3.53
CA ASN A 16 2.92 3.36 2.48
C ASN A 16 4.08 2.35 2.51
N LEU A 17 4.62 2.04 3.70
CA LEU A 17 5.66 1.03 3.86
C LEU A 17 5.21 -0.37 3.44
N LEU A 18 3.97 -0.77 3.76
CA LEU A 18 3.42 -2.05 3.33
C LEU A 18 3.26 -2.13 1.80
N ILE A 19 2.81 -1.04 1.16
CA ILE A 19 2.70 -0.97 -0.31
C ILE A 19 4.09 -1.06 -0.96
N ILE A 20 5.08 -0.34 -0.42
CA ILE A 20 6.48 -0.45 -0.90
C ILE A 20 7.00 -1.87 -0.69
N GLY A 21 6.75 -2.47 0.48
CA GLY A 21 7.10 -3.86 0.78
C GLY A 21 6.50 -4.84 -0.22
N ARG A 22 5.25 -4.63 -0.66
CA ARG A 22 4.61 -5.44 -1.69
C ARG A 22 5.32 -5.33 -3.05
N VAL A 23 5.74 -4.13 -3.44
CA VAL A 23 6.53 -3.93 -4.67
C VAL A 23 7.86 -4.67 -4.58
N ILE A 24 8.57 -4.55 -3.45
CA ILE A 24 9.84 -5.27 -3.22
C ILE A 24 9.63 -6.78 -3.31
N ILE A 25 8.58 -7.32 -2.66
CA ILE A 25 8.24 -8.75 -2.70
C ILE A 25 8.00 -9.20 -4.15
N SER A 26 7.35 -8.37 -4.98
CA SER A 26 7.07 -8.70 -6.39
C SER A 26 8.33 -8.84 -7.24
N TRP A 27 9.40 -8.08 -6.91
CA TRP A 27 10.67 -8.11 -7.62
C TRP A 27 11.60 -9.21 -7.11
N VAL A 28 11.72 -9.34 -5.79
CA VAL A 28 12.63 -10.30 -5.14
C VAL A 28 12.11 -11.73 -5.23
N ARG A 29 10.78 -11.92 -5.26
CA ARG A 29 10.09 -13.22 -5.33
C ARG A 29 10.65 -14.24 -4.30
N PRO A 30 10.43 -14.01 -2.98
CA PRO A 30 10.92 -14.90 -1.93
C PRO A 30 10.42 -16.34 -2.10
N ASN A 31 11.20 -17.32 -1.64
CA ASN A 31 10.85 -18.73 -1.73
C ASN A 31 9.55 -19.03 -0.94
N PRO A 32 8.47 -19.48 -1.60
CA PRO A 32 7.16 -19.71 -0.96
C PRO A 32 7.15 -20.91 0.00
N SER A 33 8.13 -21.81 -0.10
CA SER A 33 8.26 -22.97 0.79
C SER A 33 8.71 -22.58 2.21
N ASP A 34 9.27 -21.38 2.39
CA ASP A 34 9.57 -20.86 3.73
C ASP A 34 8.29 -20.32 4.39
N MET A 35 7.89 -21.00 5.46
CA MET A 35 6.69 -20.67 6.25
C MET A 35 6.71 -19.22 6.77
N ARG A 36 7.87 -18.67 7.14
CA ARG A 36 7.99 -17.31 7.68
C ARG A 36 7.67 -16.28 6.60
N TRP A 37 8.28 -16.43 5.43
CA TRP A 37 8.03 -15.56 4.29
C TRP A 37 6.58 -15.64 3.83
N ARG A 38 6.01 -16.84 3.74
CA ARG A 38 4.61 -17.03 3.33
C ARG A 38 3.62 -16.26 4.21
N LYS A 39 3.83 -16.26 5.54
CA LYS A 39 2.96 -15.52 6.48
C LYS A 39 3.08 -14.00 6.31
N ILE A 40 4.31 -13.49 6.19
CA ILE A 40 4.57 -12.05 6.04
C ILE A 40 4.02 -11.53 4.70
N ILE A 41 4.28 -12.27 3.61
CA ILE A 41 3.75 -11.95 2.28
C ILE A 41 2.24 -11.92 2.33
N LYS A 42 1.60 -12.97 2.86
CA LYS A 42 0.13 -13.01 2.98
C LYS A 42 -0.40 -11.81 3.75
N PHE A 43 0.18 -11.49 4.90
CA PHE A 43 -0.24 -10.32 5.69
C PHE A 43 -0.14 -9.00 4.90
N ILE A 44 0.98 -8.77 4.21
CA ILE A 44 1.17 -7.55 3.41
C ILE A 44 0.12 -7.48 2.28
N TYR A 45 -0.13 -8.60 1.59
CA TYR A 45 -1.15 -8.64 0.53
C TYR A 45 -2.54 -8.40 1.10
N ASP A 46 -2.93 -9.09 2.17
CA ASP A 46 -4.26 -8.97 2.80
C ASP A 46 -4.54 -7.54 3.28
N VAL A 47 -3.55 -6.84 3.85
CA VAL A 47 -3.70 -5.46 4.32
C VAL A 47 -3.74 -4.44 3.17
N THR A 48 -2.95 -4.67 2.12
CA THR A 48 -2.85 -3.70 1.00
C THR A 48 -3.89 -3.92 -0.09
N GLU A 49 -4.48 -5.11 -0.21
CA GLU A 49 -5.44 -5.44 -1.27
C GLU A 49 -6.72 -4.58 -1.27
N PRO A 50 -7.33 -4.24 -0.13
CA PRO A 50 -8.49 -3.34 -0.12
C PRO A 50 -8.21 -1.95 -0.71
N ILE A 51 -6.94 -1.53 -0.75
CA ILE A 51 -6.50 -0.27 -1.35
C ILE A 51 -6.11 -0.48 -2.81
N LEU A 52 -5.28 -1.50 -3.09
CA LEU A 52 -4.71 -1.74 -4.42
C LEU A 52 -5.68 -2.40 -5.40
N GLY A 53 -6.54 -3.29 -4.93
CA GLY A 53 -7.53 -4.02 -5.73
C GLY A 53 -8.47 -3.08 -6.48
N PRO A 54 -9.18 -2.15 -5.79
CA PRO A 54 -10.05 -1.19 -6.47
C PRO A 54 -9.30 -0.31 -7.48
N ILE A 55 -8.07 0.12 -7.16
CA ILE A 55 -7.24 0.90 -8.10
C ILE A 55 -6.89 0.05 -9.32
N ARG A 56 -6.55 -1.23 -9.13
CA ARG A 56 -6.22 -2.16 -10.20
C ARG A 56 -7.40 -2.42 -11.12
N ASP A 57 -8.60 -2.56 -10.56
CA ASP A 57 -9.83 -2.81 -11.32
C ASP A 57 -10.26 -1.60 -12.17
N LEU A 58 -9.88 -0.39 -11.75
CA LEU A 58 -10.10 0.85 -12.51
C LEU A 58 -9.10 1.02 -13.67
N LEU A 59 -7.98 0.31 -13.65
CA LEU A 59 -7.00 0.37 -14.72
C LEU A 59 -7.42 -0.52 -15.90
N PRO A 60 -7.10 -0.13 -17.14
CA PRO A 60 -7.26 -1.01 -18.30
C PRO A 60 -6.59 -2.36 -18.04
N ARG A 61 -7.29 -3.46 -18.39
CA ARG A 61 -6.85 -4.83 -18.11
C ARG A 61 -5.40 -5.04 -18.56
N GLY A 62 -4.50 -5.27 -17.60
CA GLY A 62 -3.07 -5.46 -17.81
C GLY A 62 -2.17 -4.30 -17.40
N GLY A 63 -2.71 -3.17 -16.91
CA GLY A 63 -1.90 -1.98 -16.62
C GLY A 63 -1.26 -1.42 -17.89
N ILE A 64 -0.28 -0.52 -17.72
CA ILE A 64 0.59 -0.12 -18.83
C ILE A 64 1.62 -1.25 -18.99
N LEU A 65 1.51 -2.06 -20.05
CA LEU A 65 2.50 -3.09 -20.43
C LEU A 65 2.63 -4.32 -19.48
N GLY A 66 1.57 -4.72 -18.77
CA GLY A 66 1.62 -5.89 -17.87
C GLY A 66 2.17 -5.60 -16.47
N ILE A 67 2.49 -4.33 -16.18
CA ILE A 67 3.03 -3.88 -14.89
C ILE A 67 1.89 -3.35 -14.04
N ASP A 68 1.79 -3.84 -12.80
CA ASP A 68 0.85 -3.31 -11.82
C ASP A 68 1.31 -1.94 -11.33
N ILE A 69 0.74 -0.88 -11.92
CA ILE A 69 0.98 0.52 -11.52
C ILE A 69 0.09 0.96 -10.34
N SER A 70 -0.81 0.09 -9.86
CA SER A 70 -1.68 0.42 -8.73
C SER A 70 -0.92 0.83 -7.46
N PRO A 71 0.27 0.29 -7.12
CA PRO A 71 1.05 0.76 -5.97
C PRO A 71 1.44 2.24 -6.07
N LEU A 72 1.84 2.69 -7.26
CA LEU A 72 2.23 4.09 -7.47
C LEU A 72 1.04 5.03 -7.28
N ILE A 73 -0.11 4.67 -7.86
CA ILE A 73 -1.35 5.44 -7.73
C ILE A 73 -1.79 5.47 -6.26
N ALA A 74 -1.71 4.34 -5.55
CA ALA A 74 -2.07 4.25 -4.14
C ALA A 74 -1.18 5.14 -3.26
N LEU A 75 0.13 5.13 -3.46
CA LEU A 75 1.06 6.01 -2.70
C LEU A 75 0.71 7.48 -2.89
N PHE A 76 0.38 7.89 -4.12
CA PHE A 76 -0.03 9.26 -4.41
C PHE A 76 -1.37 9.62 -3.76
N ALA A 77 -2.38 8.75 -3.92
CA ALA A 77 -3.70 8.94 -3.33
C ALA A 77 -3.64 9.01 -1.79
N LEU A 78 -2.89 8.10 -1.15
CA LEU A 78 -2.69 8.08 0.30
C LEU A 78 -2.00 9.36 0.79
N SER A 79 -1.04 9.92 0.05
CA SER A 79 -0.40 11.19 0.40
C SER A 79 -1.39 12.35 0.40
N ILE A 80 -2.24 12.44 -0.62
CA ILE A 80 -3.30 13.47 -0.71
C ILE A 80 -4.28 13.32 0.46
N ILE A 81 -4.79 12.10 0.70
CA ILE A 81 -5.76 11.83 1.76
C ILE A 81 -5.15 12.16 3.13
N ARG A 82 -3.90 11.75 3.39
CA ARG A 82 -3.18 12.08 4.63
C ARG A 82 -3.14 13.58 4.85
N ASN A 83 -2.66 14.35 3.86
CA ASN A 83 -2.50 15.79 4.01
C ASN A 83 -3.86 16.49 4.22
N PHE A 84 -4.89 16.06 3.50
CA PHE A 84 -6.25 16.54 3.71
C PHE A 84 -6.75 16.29 5.14
N LEU A 85 -6.59 15.06 5.66
CA LEU A 85 -7.01 14.72 7.01
C LEU A 85 -6.23 15.49 8.09
N ILE A 86 -4.92 15.67 7.90
CA ILE A 86 -4.10 16.43 8.83
C ILE A 86 -4.52 17.90 8.88
N ASN A 87 -4.82 18.50 7.72
CA ASN A 87 -5.29 19.88 7.63
C ASN A 87 -6.68 20.11 8.28
N ILE A 88 -7.51 19.06 8.41
CA ILE A 88 -8.80 19.14 9.12
C ILE A 88 -8.61 19.05 10.64
N VAL A 89 -7.62 18.27 11.08
CA VAL A 89 -7.41 17.94 12.49
C VAL A 89 -6.57 18.99 13.22
N ILE A 90 -5.74 19.74 12.50
CA ILE A 90 -4.93 20.85 13.04
C ILE A 90 -5.71 22.14 12.96
#